data_AF-A0A9Q0G185-F1
#
_entry.id   AF-A0A9Q0G185-F1
#
_cell.length_a   1.000
_cell.length_b   1.000
_cell.length_c   1.000
_cell.angle_alpha   90.00
_cell.angle_beta   90.00
_cell.angle_gamma   90.00
#
_symmetry.space_group_name_H-M   'P 1'
#
loop_
_entity.id
_entity.type
_entity.pdbx_description
1 polymer ?
#
loop_
_entity_poly.entity_id
_entity_poly.type
_entity_poly.pdbx_seq_one_letter_code
_entity_poly.pdbx_strand_id
1 'polypeptide(L)'
;MAIQLGALLASVDQPAFALTGVNNPEDLSSVLIQSAIIAFWYFILMPPIIMNWVRIRLYKRKLLEMYTQFMFVFLFFPGILLWAPFLNFRKFPRDPTMKYPWSKPDLSKVKNGYLKYPWATPEDYDNV
;
A
#
# COMPACT_ATOMS: atom_id res chain seq x y z
N MET A 1 -13.00 -21.05 -15.75
CA MET A 1 -12.10 -20.56 -14.69
C MET A 1 -12.68 -20.80 -13.29
N ALA A 2 -13.84 -20.25 -12.91
CA ALA A 2 -14.41 -20.46 -11.56
C ALA A 2 -14.71 -21.94 -11.20
N ILE A 3 -15.15 -22.75 -12.18
CA ILE A 3 -15.43 -24.19 -12.00
C ILE A 3 -14.15 -24.98 -11.68
N GLN A 4 -13.00 -24.58 -12.24
CA GLN A 4 -11.72 -25.25 -12.00
C GLN A 4 -11.20 -24.97 -10.58
N LEU A 5 -11.43 -23.75 -10.08
CA LEU A 5 -11.12 -23.39 -8.69
C LEU A 5 -12.01 -24.16 -7.71
N GLY A 6 -13.30 -24.30 -8.01
CA GLY A 6 -14.23 -25.11 -7.22
C GLY A 6 -13.84 -26.60 -7.18
N ALA A 7 -13.41 -27.17 -8.32
CA ALA A 7 -12.96 -28.56 -8.40
C ALA A 7 -11.66 -28.82 -7.61
N LEU A 8 -10.72 -27.86 -7.60
CA LEU A 8 -9.51 -27.94 -6.76
C LEU A 8 -9.81 -27.83 -5.27
N LEU A 9 -10.73 -26.95 -4.87
CA LEU A 9 -11.14 -26.83 -3.48
C LEU A 9 -11.82 -28.12 -3.00
N ALA A 10 -12.66 -28.73 -3.82
CA ALA A 10 -13.34 -29.98 -3.50
C ALA A 10 -12.38 -31.18 -3.39
N SER A 11 -11.31 -31.24 -4.20
CA SER A 11 -10.32 -32.33 -4.08
C SER A 11 -9.45 -32.23 -2.82
N VAL A 12 -9.29 -31.03 -2.26
CA VAL A 12 -8.57 -30.79 -1.01
C VAL A 12 -9.41 -31.13 0.23
N ASP A 13 -10.74 -31.01 0.15
CA ASP A 13 -11.65 -31.41 1.24
C ASP A 13 -11.69 -32.94 1.42
N GLN A 14 -11.69 -33.72 0.34
CA GLN A 14 -11.87 -35.19 0.38
C GLN A 14 -10.88 -36.01 1.25
N PRO A 15 -9.55 -35.74 1.29
CA PRO A 15 -8.63 -36.54 2.09
C PRO A 15 -8.65 -36.23 3.59
N ALA A 16 -9.19 -35.10 4.03
CA ALA A 16 -9.13 -34.67 5.43
C ALA A 16 -10.17 -35.37 6.33
N PHE A 17 -11.33 -35.74 5.78
CA PHE A 17 -12.45 -36.28 6.56
C PHE A 17 -12.34 -37.77 6.90
N ALA A 18 -11.55 -38.55 6.16
CA ALA A 18 -11.53 -40.02 6.30
C ALA A 18 -10.71 -40.55 7.50
N LEU A 19 -9.89 -39.71 8.14
CA LEU A 19 -8.90 -40.15 9.15
C LEU A 19 -9.19 -39.68 10.58
N THR A 20 -10.11 -38.75 10.81
CA THR A 20 -10.19 -38.03 12.10
C THR A 20 -11.33 -38.47 13.02
N GLY A 21 -12.35 -39.21 12.55
CA GLY A 21 -13.43 -39.74 13.41
C GLY A 21 -14.28 -38.68 14.14
N VAL A 22 -14.13 -37.39 13.77
CA VAL A 22 -14.85 -36.26 14.36
C VAL A 22 -16.23 -36.13 13.71
N ASN A 23 -17.28 -36.05 14.52
CA ASN A 23 -18.63 -35.72 14.06
C ASN A 23 -18.79 -34.19 14.05
N ASN A 24 -18.96 -33.60 12.86
CA ASN A 24 -18.96 -32.15 12.55
C ASN A 24 -17.58 -31.44 12.53
N PRO A 25 -16.65 -31.87 11.66
CA PRO A 25 -15.47 -31.08 11.32
C PRO A 25 -15.86 -29.77 10.61
N GLU A 26 -15.12 -28.69 10.90
CA GLU A 26 -15.25 -27.43 10.16
C GLU A 26 -14.75 -27.63 8.71
N ASP A 27 -15.55 -27.21 7.73
CA ASP A 27 -15.21 -27.38 6.31
C ASP A 27 -13.90 -26.65 5.97
N LEU A 28 -12.89 -27.39 5.50
CA LEU A 28 -11.57 -26.83 5.18
C LEU A 28 -11.68 -25.79 4.07
N SER A 29 -12.59 -25.98 3.13
CA SER A 29 -12.91 -25.01 2.09
C SER A 29 -13.40 -23.66 2.65
N SER A 30 -14.22 -23.66 3.70
CA SER A 30 -14.68 -22.45 4.38
C SER A 30 -13.50 -21.70 5.03
N VAL A 31 -12.68 -22.42 5.80
CA VAL A 31 -11.48 -21.84 6.44
C VAL A 31 -10.52 -21.27 5.39
N LEU A 32 -10.34 -21.97 4.27
CA LEU A 32 -9.46 -21.52 3.20
C LEU A 32 -9.98 -20.24 2.53
N ILE A 33 -11.28 -20.16 2.24
CA ILE A 33 -11.90 -18.95 1.69
C ILE A 33 -11.76 -17.77 2.66
N GLN A 34 -12.07 -17.98 3.94
CA GLN A 34 -11.93 -16.94 4.96
C GLN A 34 -10.48 -16.46 5.08
N SER A 35 -9.52 -17.40 5.11
CA SER A 35 -8.09 -17.08 5.16
C SER A 35 -7.63 -16.30 3.92
N ALA A 36 -8.14 -16.64 2.73
CA ALA A 36 -7.85 -15.94 1.49
C ALA A 36 -8.40 -14.51 1.49
N ILE A 37 -9.61 -14.28 2.04
CA ILE A 37 -10.18 -12.93 2.18
C ILE A 37 -9.31 -12.07 3.10
N ILE A 38 -8.91 -12.62 4.26
CA ILE A 38 -8.02 -11.92 5.21
C ILE A 38 -6.67 -11.64 4.57
N ALA A 39 -6.08 -12.62 3.87
CA ALA A 39 -4.82 -12.46 3.16
C ALA A 39 -4.92 -11.39 2.07
N PHE A 40 -6.00 -11.37 1.29
CA PHE A 40 -6.24 -10.33 0.28
C PHE A 40 -6.34 -8.94 0.93
N TRP A 41 -7.10 -8.81 2.01
CA TRP A 41 -7.22 -7.55 2.74
C TRP A 41 -5.85 -7.08 3.26
N TYR A 42 -5.04 -8.01 3.80
CA TYR A 42 -3.74 -7.71 4.39
C TYR A 42 -2.64 -7.40 3.36
N PHE A 43 -2.55 -8.13 2.25
CA PHE A 43 -1.48 -7.95 1.25
C PHE A 43 -1.85 -6.96 0.13
N ILE A 44 -3.13 -6.85 -0.22
CA ILE A 44 -3.56 -6.07 -1.40
C ILE A 44 -4.23 -4.77 -0.99
N LEU A 45 -5.20 -4.81 -0.07
CA LEU A 45 -6.03 -3.64 0.23
C LEU A 45 -5.35 -2.67 1.20
N MET A 46 -4.83 -3.17 2.32
CA MET A 46 -4.25 -2.32 3.37
C MET A 46 -2.94 -1.63 2.99
N PRO A 47 -1.97 -2.27 2.30
CA PRO A 47 -0.69 -1.62 2.06
C PRO A 47 -0.81 -0.33 1.22
N PRO A 48 -1.57 -0.25 0.11
CA PRO A 48 -1.82 1.00 -0.63
C PRO A 48 -2.40 2.11 0.23
N ILE A 49 -3.33 1.78 1.12
CA ILE A 49 -3.97 2.75 2.02
C ILE A 49 -2.94 3.32 2.99
N ILE A 50 -2.16 2.45 3.64
CA ILE A 50 -1.12 2.86 4.60
C ILE A 50 -0.04 3.69 3.91
N MET A 51 0.46 3.25 2.74
CA MET A 51 1.48 3.99 2.00
C MET A 51 0.98 5.39 1.58
N ASN A 52 -0.28 5.51 1.14
CA ASN A 52 -0.86 6.81 0.81
C ASN A 52 -1.06 7.70 2.06
N TRP A 53 -1.50 7.12 3.18
CA TRP A 53 -1.64 7.85 4.44
C TRP A 53 -0.30 8.39 4.93
N VAL A 54 0.72 7.55 4.95
CA VAL A 54 2.10 7.93 5.29
C VAL A 54 2.60 9.01 4.34
N ARG A 55 2.43 8.86 3.02
CA ARG A 55 2.85 9.87 2.02
C ARG A 55 2.28 11.26 2.30
N ILE A 56 0.98 11.37 2.55
CA ILE A 56 0.29 12.66 2.70
C ILE A 56 0.68 13.35 4.02
N ARG A 57 0.85 12.57 5.08
CA ARG A 57 0.97 13.08 6.45
C ARG A 57 2.40 13.04 7.00
N LEU A 58 3.37 12.45 6.30
CA LEU A 58 4.76 12.29 6.73
C LEU A 58 5.35 13.58 7.31
N TYR A 59 5.10 14.72 6.65
CA TYR A 59 5.67 16.02 6.97
C TYR A 59 4.83 16.87 7.93
N LYS A 60 3.60 16.46 8.26
CA LYS A 60 2.65 17.25 9.08
C LYS A 60 2.16 16.51 10.34
N ARG A 61 2.71 15.33 10.64
CA ARG A 61 2.25 14.45 11.71
C ARG A 61 2.67 14.93 13.10
N LYS A 62 1.82 14.66 14.09
CA LYS A 62 2.13 14.79 15.53
C LYS A 62 2.73 13.49 16.08
N LEU A 63 3.25 13.51 17.32
CA LEU A 63 3.94 12.36 17.94
C LEU A 63 3.08 11.08 17.97
N LEU A 64 1.82 11.17 18.41
CA LEU A 64 0.92 10.01 18.45
C LEU A 64 0.65 9.45 17.05
N GLU A 65 0.36 10.33 16.08
CA GLU A 65 0.14 9.93 14.69
C GLU A 65 1.37 9.24 14.09
N MET A 66 2.58 9.70 14.44
CA MET A 66 3.83 9.06 14.03
C MET A 66 3.94 7.62 14.56
N TYR A 67 3.67 7.41 15.86
CA TYR A 67 3.69 6.06 16.43
C TYR A 67 2.69 5.13 15.76
N THR A 68 1.45 5.58 15.56
CA THR A 68 0.42 4.78 14.90
C THR A 68 0.78 4.47 13.45
N GLN A 69 1.31 5.43 12.70
CA GLN A 69 1.76 5.22 11.32
C GLN A 69 2.86 4.18 11.24
N PHE A 70 3.90 4.28 12.07
CA PHE A 70 4.99 3.31 12.04
C PHE A 70 4.54 1.93 12.54
N MET A 71 3.68 1.85 13.55
CA MET A 71 3.08 0.59 14.00
C MET A 71 2.38 -0.13 12.83
N PHE A 72 1.57 0.58 12.03
CA PHE A 72 0.93 -0.02 10.86
C PHE A 72 1.92 -0.37 9.74
N VAL A 73 2.97 0.42 9.54
CA VAL A 73 4.03 0.06 8.58
C VAL A 73 4.73 -1.24 8.99
N PHE A 74 5.01 -1.45 10.29
CA PHE A 74 5.59 -2.70 10.77
C PHE A 74 4.60 -3.87 10.71
N LEU A 75 3.35 -3.63 11.12
CA LEU A 75 2.31 -4.67 11.09
C LEU A 75 2.06 -5.19 9.67
N PHE A 76 2.09 -4.32 8.66
CA PHE A 76 1.85 -4.67 7.25
C PHE A 76 3.13 -4.69 6.41
N PHE A 77 4.30 -4.76 7.05
CA PHE A 77 5.60 -4.71 6.38
C PHE A 77 5.75 -5.69 5.19
N PRO A 78 5.38 -6.98 5.31
CA PRO A 78 5.51 -7.90 4.17
C PRO A 78 4.58 -7.52 3.01
N GLY A 79 3.40 -6.95 3.28
CA GLY A 79 2.51 -6.41 2.25
C GLY A 79 3.07 -5.15 1.60
N ILE A 80 3.65 -4.24 2.38
CA ILE A 80 4.29 -3.03 1.85
C ILE A 80 5.48 -3.38 0.94
N LEU A 81 6.26 -4.40 1.28
CA LEU A 81 7.39 -4.86 0.47
C LEU A 81 6.93 -5.35 -0.92
N LEU A 82 5.80 -6.05 -1.00
CA LEU A 82 5.20 -6.47 -2.26
C LEU A 82 4.86 -5.27 -3.17
N TRP A 83 4.35 -4.18 -2.58
CA TRP A 83 3.95 -3.00 -3.34
C TRP A 83 5.08 -2.00 -3.63
N ALA A 84 6.17 -2.04 -2.87
CA ALA A 84 7.30 -1.12 -2.98
C ALA A 84 7.84 -0.90 -4.40
N PRO A 85 8.05 -1.94 -5.25
CA PRO A 85 8.57 -1.74 -6.59
C PRO A 85 7.58 -1.07 -7.55
N PHE A 86 6.28 -1.11 -7.26
CA PHE A 86 5.23 -0.64 -8.16
C PHE A 86 4.82 0.82 -7.92
N LEU A 87 5.10 1.36 -6.73
CA LEU A 87 4.66 2.69 -6.33
C LEU A 87 5.83 3.67 -6.33
N ASN A 88 5.69 4.74 -7.12
CA ASN A 88 6.65 5.83 -7.17
C ASN A 88 6.12 7.06 -6.45
N PHE A 89 6.65 7.35 -5.27
CA PHE A 89 6.26 8.53 -4.47
C PHE A 89 7.15 9.76 -4.69
N ARG A 90 7.95 9.78 -5.77
CA ARG A 90 8.71 10.99 -6.14
C ARG A 90 7.74 12.15 -6.40
N LYS A 91 8.12 13.34 -5.91
CA LYS A 91 7.38 14.56 -6.21
C LYS A 91 7.47 14.81 -7.72
N PHE A 92 6.35 15.12 -8.36
CA PHE A 92 6.35 15.58 -9.73
C PHE A 92 6.98 16.98 -9.83
N PRO A 93 7.59 17.33 -10.97
CA PRO A 93 8.06 18.69 -11.23
C PRO A 93 6.88 19.67 -11.14
N ARG A 94 7.14 20.85 -10.55
CA ARG A 94 6.13 21.91 -10.37
C ARG A 94 6.34 23.00 -11.41
N ASP A 95 6.05 22.68 -12.67
CA ASP A 95 6.06 23.65 -13.77
C ASP A 95 4.61 24.10 -14.05
N PRO A 96 4.29 25.40 -13.90
CA PRO A 96 2.94 25.92 -14.11
C PRO A 96 2.50 25.88 -15.58
N THR A 97 3.44 25.72 -16.52
CA THR A 97 3.15 25.69 -17.96
C THR A 97 2.85 24.29 -18.48
N MET A 98 3.01 23.25 -17.66
CA MET A 98 2.71 21.87 -18.04
C MET A 98 1.20 21.64 -18.18
N LYS A 99 0.77 21.22 -19.37
CA LYS A 99 -0.62 20.80 -19.61
C LYS A 99 -1.00 19.54 -18.82
N TYR A 100 -0.06 18.62 -18.64
CA TYR A 100 -0.26 17.36 -17.91
C TYR A 100 0.90 17.09 -16.95
N PRO A 101 0.69 16.46 -15.79
CA PRO A 101 1.73 16.26 -14.78
C PRO A 101 2.88 15.31 -15.21
N TRP A 102 2.73 14.60 -16.33
CA TRP A 102 3.75 13.71 -16.91
C TRP A 102 4.37 14.23 -18.21
N SER A 103 4.08 15.46 -18.64
CA SER A 103 4.78 16.07 -19.78
C SER A 103 6.22 16.43 -19.43
N LYS A 104 7.07 16.62 -20.43
CA LYS A 104 8.45 17.10 -20.21
C LYS A 104 8.39 18.52 -19.61
N PRO A 105 8.95 18.76 -18.40
CA PRO A 105 8.95 20.08 -17.79
C PRO A 105 9.95 21.02 -18.49
N ASP A 106 9.64 22.31 -18.52
CA ASP A 106 10.62 23.35 -18.86
C ASP A 106 11.52 23.59 -17.65
N LEU A 107 12.76 23.10 -17.74
CA LEU A 107 13.75 23.19 -16.67
C LEU A 107 14.04 24.63 -16.22
N SER A 108 13.81 25.63 -17.08
CA SER A 108 13.99 27.04 -16.73
C SER A 108 12.91 27.57 -15.78
N LYS A 109 11.72 26.94 -15.77
CA LYS A 109 10.54 27.37 -15.00
C LYS A 109 10.23 26.48 -13.79
N VAL A 110 10.86 25.31 -13.70
CA VAL A 110 10.76 24.44 -12.53
C VAL A 110 11.43 25.14 -11.34
N LYS A 111 10.63 25.79 -10.48
CA LYS A 111 11.11 26.24 -9.17
C LYS A 111 11.55 24.99 -8.38
N ASN A 112 12.84 24.87 -8.08
CA ASN A 112 13.38 23.74 -7.33
C ASN A 112 12.65 23.67 -5.99
N GLY A 113 11.83 22.64 -5.78
CA GLY A 113 11.07 22.44 -4.53
C GLY A 113 11.93 21.97 -3.35
N TYR A 114 13.26 22.10 -3.48
CA TYR A 114 14.24 21.89 -2.42
C TYR A 114 14.52 23.23 -1.79
N LEU A 115 14.59 23.25 -0.47
CA LEU A 115 15.14 24.40 0.20
C LEU A 115 16.57 24.60 -0.34
N LYS A 116 16.91 25.77 -0.89
CA LYS A 116 18.27 26.11 -1.34
C LYS A 116 19.28 25.84 -0.21
N TYR A 117 18.83 26.02 1.03
CA TYR A 117 19.56 25.74 2.27
C TYR A 117 18.64 25.08 3.31
N PRO A 118 19.16 24.30 4.28
CA PRO A 118 18.36 23.55 5.26
C PRO A 118 17.35 24.37 6.09
N TRP A 119 17.55 25.68 6.22
CA TRP A 119 16.74 26.59 7.04
C TRP A 119 15.86 27.55 6.23
N ALA A 120 15.82 27.45 4.90
CA ALA A 120 14.97 28.35 4.12
C ALA A 120 13.49 28.05 4.42
N THR A 121 12.68 29.09 4.52
CA THR A 121 11.22 28.98 4.69
C THR A 121 10.51 29.10 3.34
N PRO A 122 9.23 28.70 3.23
CA PRO A 122 8.46 28.91 1.99
C PRO A 122 8.42 30.38 1.56
N GLU A 123 8.40 31.32 2.52
CA GLU A 123 8.36 32.76 2.23
C GLU A 123 9.67 33.27 1.57
N ASP A 124 10.80 32.58 1.78
CA ASP A 124 12.08 32.90 1.11
C ASP A 124 12.03 32.70 -0.43
N TYR A 125 10.98 32.07 -0.96
CA TYR A 125 10.77 31.82 -2.40
C TYR A 125 9.74 32.76 -3.06
N ASP A 126 9.02 33.57 -2.27
CA ASP A 126 7.90 34.39 -2.73
C ASP A 126 8.31 35.79 -3.22
N ASN A 127 9.60 36.13 -3.12
CA ASN A 127 10.14 37.45 -3.48
C ASN A 127 10.87 37.50 -4.85
N VAL A 128 10.62 36.54 -5.75
CA VAL A 128 11.08 36.56 -7.15
C VAL A 128 10.00 36.09 -8.12
#